data_AF-A0A396L879-F1
#
_entry.id   AF-A0A396L879-F1
#
_cell.length_a   1.000
_cell.length_b   1.000
_cell.length_c   1.000
_cell.angle_alpha   90.00
_cell.angle_beta   90.00
_cell.angle_gamma   90.00
#
_symmetry.space_group_name_H-M   'P 1'
#
loop_
_entity.id
_entity.type
_entity.pdbx_description
1 polymer ?
#
loop_
_entity_poly.entity_id
_entity_poly.type
_entity_poly.pdbx_seq_one_letter_code
_entity_poly.pdbx_strand_id
1 'polypeptide(L)'
;MATIQDFEERIEKQKAELAKLEAKKKELEKKIRERNRKWRSLVTHSAGESVLSAVGCAWQELDLDALDRFLASHADEVSDMLTARGSTPEDAKARLDARKKKTAKTEPVADGGLQAAEPDSENSDW
;
A
#
# COMPACT_ATOMS: atom_id res chain seq x y z
N MET A 1 -31.43 -50.79 2.05
CA MET A 1 -32.02 -49.81 2.99
C MET A 1 -30.85 -49.24 3.78
N ALA A 2 -30.62 -47.93 3.78
CA ALA A 2 -29.50 -47.35 4.53
C ALA A 2 -29.72 -47.59 6.03
N THR A 3 -28.70 -48.06 6.72
CA THR A 3 -28.77 -48.35 8.15
C THR A 3 -28.54 -47.08 8.96
N ILE A 4 -28.95 -47.08 10.23
CA ILE A 4 -28.76 -45.95 11.13
C ILE A 4 -27.27 -45.58 11.24
N GLN A 5 -26.38 -46.58 11.24
CA GLN A 5 -24.93 -46.38 11.22
C GLN A 5 -24.42 -45.64 9.97
N ASP A 6 -24.99 -45.93 8.79
CA ASP A 6 -24.62 -45.22 7.56
C ASP A 6 -24.96 -43.72 7.64
N PHE A 7 -26.02 -43.37 8.37
CA PHE A 7 -26.39 -41.97 8.61
C PHE A 7 -25.50 -41.32 9.67
N GLU A 8 -25.15 -42.03 10.74
CA GLU A 8 -24.23 -41.55 11.78
C GLU A 8 -22.84 -41.23 11.19
N GLU A 9 -22.27 -42.12 10.39
CA GLU A 9 -20.99 -41.87 9.72
C GLU A 9 -21.05 -40.66 8.77
N ARG A 10 -22.17 -40.50 8.04
CA ARG A 10 -22.35 -39.36 7.14
C ARG A 10 -22.45 -38.04 7.91
N ILE A 11 -23.14 -38.04 9.05
CA ILE A 11 -23.21 -36.87 9.95
C ILE A 11 -21.83 -36.52 10.48
N GLU A 12 -21.03 -37.51 10.88
CA GLU A 12 -19.68 -37.27 11.39
C GLU A 12 -18.74 -36.74 10.29
N LYS A 13 -18.79 -37.31 9.08
CA LYS A 13 -18.05 -36.81 7.91
C LYS A 13 -18.44 -35.35 7.59
N GLN A 14 -19.73 -35.02 7.59
CA GLN A 14 -20.20 -33.65 7.35
C GLN A 14 -19.77 -32.66 8.44
N LYS A 15 -19.79 -33.07 9.72
CA LYS A 15 -19.27 -32.25 10.83
C LYS A 15 -17.79 -31.96 10.67
N ALA A 16 -17.00 -32.96 10.28
CA ALA A 16 -15.57 -32.79 10.00
C ALA A 16 -15.31 -31.86 8.81
N GLU A 17 -16.12 -31.95 7.75
CA GLU A 17 -16.03 -31.05 6.60
C GLU A 17 -16.40 -29.60 6.97
N LEU A 18 -17.46 -29.40 7.76
CA LEU A 18 -17.83 -28.07 8.27
C LEU A 18 -16.70 -27.46 9.10
N ALA A 19 -16.11 -28.22 10.02
CA ALA A 19 -14.98 -27.74 10.82
C ALA A 19 -13.79 -27.32 9.95
N LYS A 20 -13.47 -28.09 8.89
CA LYS A 20 -12.42 -27.74 7.92
C LYS A 20 -12.74 -26.46 7.16
N LEU A 21 -14.00 -26.25 6.75
CA LEU A 21 -14.43 -25.05 6.04
C LEU A 21 -14.40 -23.81 6.96
N GLU A 22 -14.83 -23.93 8.21
CA GLU A 22 -14.74 -22.86 9.19
C GLU A 22 -13.29 -22.46 9.48
N ALA A 23 -12.38 -23.42 9.59
CA ALA A 23 -10.96 -23.14 9.74
C ALA A 23 -10.39 -22.39 8.52
N LYS A 24 -10.73 -22.84 7.31
CA LYS A 24 -10.34 -22.15 6.06
C LYS A 24 -10.90 -20.73 5.98
N LYS A 25 -12.15 -20.52 6.38
CA LYS A 25 -12.78 -19.19 6.42
C LYS A 25 -12.04 -18.25 7.37
N LYS A 26 -11.78 -18.70 8.61
CA LYS A 26 -11.02 -17.92 9.61
C LYS A 26 -9.62 -17.55 9.11
N GLU A 27 -8.96 -18.47 8.41
CA GLU A 27 -7.64 -18.22 7.84
C GLU A 27 -7.67 -17.19 6.69
N LEU A 28 -8.65 -17.30 5.78
CA LEU A 28 -8.83 -16.31 4.72
C LEU A 28 -9.15 -14.92 5.29
N GLU A 29 -9.97 -14.82 6.32
CA GLU A 29 -10.27 -13.56 7.00
C GLU A 29 -9.02 -12.93 7.63
N LYS A 30 -8.12 -13.74 8.22
CA LYS A 30 -6.83 -13.24 8.72
C LYS A 30 -5.98 -12.67 7.58
N LYS A 31 -5.86 -13.38 6.46
CA LYS A 31 -5.12 -12.91 5.28
C LYS A 31 -5.68 -11.62 4.71
N ILE A 32 -7.00 -11.48 4.64
CA ILE A 32 -7.67 -10.26 4.19
C ILE A 32 -7.32 -9.10 5.14
N ARG A 33 -7.41 -9.31 6.46
CA ARG A 33 -7.06 -8.30 7.46
C ARG A 33 -5.60 -7.85 7.36
N GLU A 34 -4.66 -8.79 7.26
CA GLU A 34 -3.24 -8.48 7.14
C GLU A 34 -2.91 -7.73 5.84
N ARG A 35 -3.48 -8.19 4.71
CA ARG A 35 -3.33 -7.51 3.42
C ARG A 35 -3.88 -6.08 3.49
N ASN A 36 -5.07 -5.89 4.08
CA ASN A 36 -5.66 -4.57 4.21
C ASN A 36 -4.80 -3.65 5.09
N ARG A 37 -4.21 -4.18 6.18
CA ARG A 37 -3.25 -3.43 7.01
C ARG A 37 -2.04 -2.98 6.20
N LYS A 38 -1.45 -3.87 5.40
CA LYS A 38 -0.30 -3.55 4.54
C LYS A 38 -0.66 -2.49 3.50
N TRP A 39 -1.79 -2.64 2.81
CA TRP A 39 -2.22 -1.69 1.80
C TRP A 39 -2.56 -0.32 2.37
N ARG A 40 -3.22 -0.28 3.53
CA ARG A 40 -3.46 0.99 4.25
C ARG A 40 -2.16 1.71 4.56
N SER A 41 -1.15 1.01 5.09
CA SER A 41 0.17 1.62 5.37
C SER A 41 0.81 2.22 4.13
N LEU A 42 0.74 1.53 2.98
CA LEU A 42 1.30 2.02 1.72
C LEU A 42 0.58 3.27 1.20
N VAL A 43 -0.75 3.30 1.31
CA VAL A 43 -1.55 4.47 0.91
C VAL A 43 -1.25 5.66 1.82
N THR A 44 -1.19 5.46 3.13
CA THR A 44 -0.86 6.53 4.09
C THR A 44 0.54 7.10 3.84
N HIS A 45 1.54 6.25 3.59
CA HIS A 45 2.89 6.72 3.25
C HIS A 45 2.90 7.58 1.99
N SER A 46 2.26 7.09 0.92
CA SER A 46 2.16 7.81 -0.35
C SER A 46 1.37 9.13 -0.24
N ALA A 47 0.39 9.20 0.65
CA ALA A 47 -0.33 10.44 0.93
C ALA A 47 0.56 11.43 1.67
N GLY A 48 1.30 10.99 2.70
CA GLY A 48 2.28 11.81 3.42
C GLY A 48 3.38 12.36 2.51
N GLU A 49 3.93 11.55 1.61
CA GLU A 49 4.86 12.01 0.58
C GLU A 49 4.26 13.12 -0.30
N SER A 50 2.97 13.04 -0.62
CA SER A 50 2.29 14.07 -1.43
C SER A 50 2.16 15.37 -0.67
N VAL A 51 1.88 15.31 0.63
CA VAL A 51 1.84 16.49 1.51
C VAL A 51 3.23 17.13 1.60
N LEU A 52 4.27 16.34 1.89
CA LEU A 52 5.64 16.85 1.96
C LEU A 52 6.10 17.48 0.65
N SER A 53 5.80 16.84 -0.48
CA SER A 53 6.11 17.39 -1.80
C SER A 53 5.35 18.68 -2.10
N ALA A 54 4.13 18.85 -1.59
CA ALA A 54 3.31 20.04 -1.83
C ALA A 54 3.76 21.23 -0.96
N VAL A 55 4.12 20.97 0.31
CA VAL A 55 4.61 22.00 1.23
C VAL A 55 6.04 22.43 0.88
N GLY A 56 6.85 21.53 0.32
CA GLY A 56 8.21 21.83 -0.15
C GLY A 56 9.23 22.03 0.98
N CYS A 57 8.86 21.72 2.23
CA CYS A 57 9.75 21.75 3.39
C CYS A 57 10.37 20.37 3.66
N ALA A 58 11.42 20.35 4.49
CA ALA A 58 11.94 19.09 5.01
C ALA A 58 10.91 18.41 5.93
N TRP A 59 10.99 17.09 6.10
CA TRP A 59 10.01 16.35 6.91
C TRP A 59 10.02 16.75 8.38
N GLN A 60 11.15 17.23 8.89
CA GLN A 60 11.31 17.73 10.26
C GLN A 60 10.68 19.12 10.47
N GLU A 61 10.52 19.89 9.40
CA GLU A 61 10.02 21.27 9.43
C GLU A 61 8.51 21.34 9.28
N LEU A 62 7.86 20.21 8.95
CA LEU A 62 6.41 20.14 8.83
C LEU A 62 5.76 20.29 10.20
N ASP A 63 5.12 21.44 10.43
CA ASP A 63 4.28 21.67 11.60
C ASP A 63 2.97 20.87 11.46
N LEU A 64 2.90 19.75 12.18
CA LEU A 64 1.74 18.87 12.21
C LEU A 64 0.52 19.53 12.88
N ASP A 65 0.72 20.39 13.88
CA ASP A 65 -0.39 21.07 14.54
C ASP A 65 -1.03 22.11 13.61
N ALA A 66 -0.21 22.82 12.83
CA ALA A 66 -0.72 23.75 11.81
C ALA A 66 -1.45 23.00 10.69
N LEU A 67 -0.92 21.87 10.22
CA LEU A 67 -1.57 21.01 9.24
C LEU A 67 -2.92 20.49 9.76
N ASP A 68 -2.98 20.01 10.99
CA ASP A 68 -4.21 19.49 11.59
C ASP A 68 -5.28 20.60 11.74
N ARG A 69 -4.89 21.79 12.19
CA ARG A 69 -5.81 22.95 12.25
C ARG A 69 -6.34 23.33 10.86
N PHE A 70 -5.49 23.30 9.85
CA PHE A 70 -5.88 23.59 8.47
C PHE A 70 -6.85 22.54 7.92
N LEU A 71 -6.58 21.25 8.14
CA LEU A 71 -7.47 20.17 7.71
C LEU A 71 -8.81 20.21 8.46
N ALA A 72 -8.80 20.57 9.75
CA ALA A 72 -10.02 20.73 10.52
C ALA A 72 -10.89 21.90 10.02
N SER A 73 -10.27 23.01 9.60
CA SER A 73 -11.02 24.16 9.06
C SER A 73 -11.57 23.95 7.65
N HIS A 74 -11.06 22.96 6.91
CA HIS A 74 -11.49 22.60 5.54
C HIS A 74 -12.00 21.17 5.43
N ALA A 75 -12.43 20.56 6.54
CA ALA A 75 -12.72 19.14 6.62
C ALA A 75 -13.77 18.67 5.59
N ASP A 76 -14.85 19.44 5.42
CA ASP A 76 -15.92 19.10 4.50
C ASP A 76 -15.48 19.20 3.03
N GLU A 77 -14.76 20.26 2.66
CA GLU A 77 -14.23 20.45 1.31
C GLU A 77 -13.22 19.37 0.95
N VAL A 78 -12.29 19.07 1.86
CA VAL A 78 -11.30 18.01 1.69
C VAL A 78 -11.99 16.65 1.56
N SER A 79 -13.00 16.39 2.40
CA SER A 79 -13.78 15.16 2.33
C SER A 79 -14.49 15.02 0.99
N ASP A 80 -15.21 16.03 0.53
CA ASP A 80 -15.97 15.96 -0.72
C ASP A 80 -15.06 15.85 -1.95
N MET A 81 -13.90 16.52 -1.94
CA MET A 81 -12.95 16.47 -3.05
C MET A 81 -12.16 15.16 -3.11
N LEU A 82 -11.69 14.65 -1.97
CA LEU A 82 -10.71 13.54 -1.93
C LEU A 82 -11.35 12.17 -1.65
N THR A 83 -12.62 12.12 -1.25
CA THR A 83 -13.28 10.85 -0.92
C THR A 83 -13.85 10.16 -2.16
N ALA A 84 -13.24 9.03 -2.53
CA ALA A 84 -13.86 8.10 -3.47
C ALA A 84 -14.89 7.21 -2.76
N ARG A 85 -16.13 7.69 -2.69
CA ARG A 85 -17.26 7.00 -2.04
C ARG A 85 -17.45 5.60 -2.64
N GLY A 86 -17.63 4.60 -1.79
CA GLY A 86 -17.84 3.20 -2.19
C GLY A 86 -16.57 2.44 -2.61
N SER A 87 -15.38 3.03 -2.52
CA SER A 87 -14.12 2.36 -2.87
C SER A 87 -13.85 1.14 -2.00
N THR A 88 -13.46 0.04 -2.64
CA THR A 88 -12.89 -1.13 -1.95
C THR A 88 -11.40 -0.94 -1.65
N PRO A 89 -10.81 -1.74 -0.75
CA PRO A 89 -9.35 -1.78 -0.54
C PRO A 89 -8.56 -2.08 -1.83
N GLU A 90 -9.10 -2.93 -2.69
CA GLU A 90 -8.54 -3.27 -4.00
C GLU A 90 -8.47 -2.05 -4.92
N ASP A 91 -9.54 -1.26 -4.99
CA ASP A 91 -9.58 -0.02 -5.79
C ASP A 91 -8.57 1.00 -5.30
N ALA A 92 -8.39 1.12 -3.99
CA ALA A 92 -7.38 1.99 -3.39
C ALA A 92 -5.95 1.52 -3.77
N LYS A 93 -5.70 0.20 -3.72
CA LYS A 93 -4.40 -0.36 -4.12
C LYS A 93 -4.13 -0.17 -5.62
N ALA A 94 -5.12 -0.38 -6.47
CA ALA A 94 -5.00 -0.18 -7.92
C ALA A 94 -4.64 1.27 -8.27
N ARG A 95 -5.27 2.25 -7.60
CA ARG A 95 -4.95 3.68 -7.77
C ARG A 95 -3.53 4.01 -7.31
N LEU A 96 -3.09 3.45 -6.18
CA LEU A 96 -1.72 3.61 -5.71
C LEU A 96 -0.71 3.04 -6.71
N ASP A 97 -0.96 1.85 -7.26
CA ASP A 97 -0.08 1.22 -8.23
C ASP A 97 -0.03 1.98 -9.56
N ALA A 98 -1.17 2.52 -10.00
CA ALA A 98 -1.24 3.39 -11.16
C ALA A 98 -0.43 4.68 -10.94
N ARG A 99 -0.49 5.27 -9.73
CA ARG A 99 0.31 6.46 -9.36
C ARG A 99 1.81 6.15 -9.44
N LYS A 100 2.26 5.04 -8.85
CA LYS A 100 3.68 4.61 -8.90
C LYS A 100 4.18 4.37 -10.32
N LYS A 101 3.34 3.78 -11.19
CA LYS A 101 3.68 3.58 -12.61
C LYS A 101 3.79 4.90 -13.38
N LYS A 102 3.01 5.92 -13.01
CA LYS A 102 3.10 7.25 -13.62
C LYS A 102 4.40 7.95 -13.22
N THR A 103 4.72 7.97 -11.93
CA THR A 103 5.96 8.60 -11.42
C THR A 103 7.21 7.96 -12.03
N ALA A 104 7.26 6.62 -12.12
CA ALA A 104 8.37 5.89 -12.74
C ALA A 104 8.52 6.11 -14.27
N LYS A 105 7.49 6.60 -14.96
CA LYS A 105 7.55 6.94 -16.40
C LYS A 105 7.96 8.39 -16.65
N THR A 106 7.78 9.27 -15.66
CA THR A 106 8.13 10.69 -15.75
C THR A 106 9.53 11.03 -15.26
N GLU A 107 10.20 10.11 -14.56
CA GLU A 107 11.63 10.22 -14.29
C GLU A 107 12.40 9.55 -15.44
N PRO A 108 12.95 10.29 -16.43
CA PRO A 108 14.08 9.76 -17.17
C PRO A 108 15.22 9.61 -16.16
N VAL A 109 15.82 8.43 -16.15
CA VAL A 109 17.05 8.11 -15.43
C VAL A 109 18.12 9.13 -15.88
N ALA A 110 18.24 10.23 -15.14
CA ALA A 110 19.43 11.07 -15.14
C ALA A 110 20.44 10.38 -14.21
N ASP A 111 20.86 9.18 -14.58
CA ASP A 111 22.06 8.58 -14.02
C ASP A 111 23.22 9.17 -14.82
N GLY A 112 23.72 10.29 -14.31
CA GLY A 112 24.98 10.87 -14.73
C GLY A 112 26.06 9.82 -14.52
N GLY A 113 26.42 9.12 -15.59
CA GLY A 113 27.55 8.22 -15.62
C GLY A 113 28.78 8.95 -15.11
N LEU A 114 29.19 8.59 -13.89
CA LEU A 114 30.53 8.83 -13.37
C LEU A 114 31.52 8.17 -14.33
N GLN A 115 31.98 8.92 -15.34
CA GLN A 115 33.25 8.63 -15.97
C GLN A 115 34.34 9.07 -14.98
N ALA A 116 34.84 8.09 -14.23
CA ALA A 116 36.20 8.14 -13.73
C ALA A 116 37.14 8.18 -14.95
N ALA A 117 37.49 9.39 -15.39
CA ALA A 117 38.67 9.59 -16.23
C ALA A 117 39.84 9.79 -15.28
N GLU A 118 40.78 8.85 -15.31
CA GLU A 118 42.04 8.88 -14.58
C GLU A 118 42.81 10.17 -14.89
N PRO A 119 43.49 10.79 -13.91
CA PRO A 119 44.39 11.90 -14.20
C PRO A 119 45.63 11.35 -14.91
N ASP A 120 45.78 11.66 -16.20
CA ASP A 120 46.99 11.39 -16.96
C ASP A 120 48.19 12.02 -16.24
N SER A 121 49.10 11.14 -15.84
CA SER A 121 50.39 11.43 -15.24
C SER A 121 51.21 12.37 -16.12
N GLU A 122 51.72 13.42 -15.49
CA GLU A 122 52.79 14.29 -15.98
C GLU A 122 53.89 13.49 -16.69
N ASN A 123 54.10 13.81 -17.96
CA ASN A 123 55.37 13.54 -18.61
C ASN A 123 55.95 14.88 -19.04
N SER A 124 56.65 15.51 -18.10
CA SER A 124 57.69 16.49 -18.42
C SER A 124 58.85 15.73 -19.03
N ASP A 125 59.15 16.00 -20.29
CA ASP A 125 60.53 16.11 -20.77
C ASP A 125 60.55 16.60 -22.24
N TRP A 126 61.40 17.64 -22.44
CA TRP A 126 61.81 18.35 -23.68
C TRP A 126 60.98 19.54 -24.15
#